data_AF-A0A8G1EEN0-F1
#
_entry.id   AF-A0A8G1EEN0-F1
#
_cell.length_a   1.000
_cell.length_b   1.000
_cell.length_c   1.000
_cell.angle_alpha   90.00
_cell.angle_beta   90.00
_cell.angle_gamma   90.00
#
_symmetry.space_group_name_H-M   'P 1'
#
loop_
_entity.id
_entity.type
_entity.pdbx_description
1 polymer ?
#
loop_
_entity_poly.entity_id
_entity_poly.type
_entity_poly.pdbx_seq_one_letter_code
_entity_poly.pdbx_strand_id
1 'polypeptide(L)'
;MGHQASFHAPHGGADFLGWRRTRAGGTEIVYDDGVARRLVWRADVRPGHEERLSDALQVAVGALRVLPTLYDELRKRSIAIEAVGR
;
A
#
# COMPACT_ATOMS: atom_id res chain seq x y z
N MET A 1 3.91 -2.75 19.64
CA MET A 1 2.69 -2.36 18.89
C MET A 1 3.04 -2.42 17.41
N GLY A 2 2.23 -3.04 16.56
CA GLY A 2 2.56 -3.20 15.14
C GLY A 2 2.48 -1.86 14.41
N HIS A 3 3.53 -1.50 13.67
CA HIS A 3 3.48 -0.29 12.84
C HIS A 3 2.57 -0.55 11.64
N GLN A 4 1.62 0.35 11.42
CA GLN A 4 0.68 0.31 10.30
C GLN A 4 0.21 1.73 9.97
N ALA A 5 -0.12 1.97 8.70
CA ALA A 5 -0.82 3.16 8.24
C ALA A 5 -1.93 2.79 7.26
N SER A 6 -2.95 3.64 7.20
CA SER A 6 -4.16 3.41 6.40
C SER A 6 -4.63 4.71 5.77
N PHE A 7 -5.05 4.61 4.50
CA PHE A 7 -5.49 5.72 3.67
C PHE A 7 -6.75 5.31 2.91
N HIS A 8 -7.69 6.25 2.80
CA HIS A 8 -8.95 6.06 2.09
C HIS A 8 -9.06 7.05 0.95
N ALA A 9 -9.77 6.67 -0.11
CA ALA A 9 -10.02 7.57 -1.22
C ALA A 9 -10.77 8.84 -0.73
N PRO A 10 -10.40 10.03 -1.23
CA PRO A 10 -11.11 11.25 -0.91
C PRO A 10 -12.52 11.23 -1.53
N HIS A 11 -13.45 11.98 -0.93
CA HIS A 11 -14.79 12.24 -1.48
C HIS A 11 -15.73 11.03 -1.66
N GLY A 12 -15.63 10.02 -0.80
CA GLY A 12 -16.59 8.91 -0.76
C GLY A 12 -16.29 7.75 -1.70
N GLY A 13 -15.09 7.71 -2.29
CA GLY A 13 -14.57 6.50 -2.91
C GLY A 13 -14.38 5.39 -1.88
N ALA A 14 -14.63 4.14 -2.28
CA ALA A 14 -14.54 2.97 -1.40
C ALA A 14 -13.11 2.39 -1.32
N ASP A 15 -12.21 2.82 -2.21
CA ASP A 15 -10.84 2.33 -2.25
C ASP A 15 -10.07 2.65 -0.97
N PHE A 16 -9.28 1.66 -0.55
CA PHE A 16 -8.42 1.68 0.61
C PHE A 16 -7.02 1.24 0.21
N LEU A 17 -6.02 1.94 0.75
CA LEU A 17 -4.63 1.52 0.75
C LEU A 17 -4.05 1.60 2.16
N GLY A 18 -3.28 0.60 2.55
CA GLY A 18 -2.56 0.64 3.81
C GLY A 18 -1.32 -0.23 3.79
N TRP A 19 -0.52 -0.11 4.83
CA TRP A 19 0.57 -1.03 5.08
C TRP A 19 0.61 -1.50 6.52
N ARG A 20 1.19 -2.68 6.75
CA ARG A 20 1.38 -3.26 8.08
C ARG A 20 2.72 -3.98 8.17
N ARG A 21 3.31 -4.01 9.38
CA ARG A 21 4.38 -4.96 9.71
C ARG A 21 3.81 -6.31 10.12
N THR A 22 4.33 -7.36 9.50
CA THR A 22 4.07 -8.74 9.89
C THR A 22 4.88 -9.12 11.13
N ARG A 23 4.48 -10.20 11.80
CA ARG A 23 5.26 -10.75 12.93
C ARG A 23 6.65 -11.23 12.53
N ALA A 24 6.85 -11.57 11.25
CA ALA A 24 8.13 -11.95 10.69
C ALA A 24 9.02 -10.75 10.32
N GLY A 25 8.59 -9.52 10.62
CA GLY A 25 9.36 -8.30 10.35
C GLY A 25 9.21 -7.75 8.93
N GLY A 26 8.53 -8.47 8.03
CA GLY A 26 8.24 -7.99 6.67
C GLY A 26 7.14 -6.93 6.63
N THR A 27 7.18 -6.08 5.61
CA THR A 27 6.16 -5.06 5.33
C THR A 27 5.19 -5.56 4.28
N GLU A 28 3.89 -5.41 4.53
CA GLU A 28 2.85 -5.73 3.56
C GLU A 28 2.05 -4.49 3.20
N ILE A 29 1.74 -4.34 1.91
CA ILE A 29 0.78 -3.37 1.38
C ILE A 29 -0.55 -4.10 1.19
N VAL A 30 -1.64 -3.45 1.60
CA VAL A 30 -3.01 -3.94 1.43
C VAL A 30 -3.76 -2.94 0.57
N TYR A 31 -4.39 -3.44 -0.48
CA TYR A 31 -5.38 -2.72 -1.27
C TYR A 31 -6.73 -3.39 -1.11
N ASP A 32 -7.79 -2.60 -0.96
CA ASP A 32 -9.17 -3.06 -0.96
C ASP A 32 -9.99 -2.08 -1.81
N ASP A 33 -10.77 -2.58 -2.77
CA ASP A 33 -11.65 -1.74 -3.59
C ASP A 33 -12.97 -1.40 -2.89
N GLY A 34 -13.17 -1.88 -1.66
CA GLY A 34 -14.35 -1.68 -0.85
C GLY A 34 -15.55 -2.51 -1.28
N VAL A 35 -15.39 -3.42 -2.25
CA VAL A 35 -16.49 -4.23 -2.81
C VAL A 35 -16.15 -5.72 -2.77
N ALA A 36 -15.16 -6.16 -3.55
CA ALA A 36 -14.90 -7.59 -3.77
C ALA A 36 -13.41 -7.93 -3.91
N ARG A 37 -12.56 -6.94 -4.20
CA ARG A 37 -11.15 -7.18 -4.51
C ARG A 37 -10.26 -6.61 -3.42
N ARG A 38 -9.74 -7.55 -2.62
CA ARG A 38 -8.62 -7.31 -1.71
C ARG A 38 -7.35 -7.95 -2.24
N LEU A 39 -6.29 -7.15 -2.37
CA LEU A 39 -4.96 -7.56 -2.78
C LEU A 39 -3.96 -7.28 -1.67
N VAL A 40 -2.98 -8.17 -1.51
CA VAL A 40 -1.91 -8.01 -0.54
C VAL A 40 -0.59 -8.25 -1.25
N TRP A 41 0.37 -7.36 -1.04
CA TRP A 41 1.73 -7.52 -1.51
C TRP A 41 2.70 -7.44 -0.36
N ARG A 42 3.75 -8.24 -0.41
CA ARG A 42 4.93 -8.02 0.42
C ARG A 42 5.79 -6.97 -0.27
N ALA A 43 6.18 -5.94 0.46
CA ALA A 43 6.99 -4.84 -0.03
C ALA A 43 8.40 -4.93 0.54
N ASP A 44 9.39 -4.81 -0.33
CA ASP A 44 10.79 -4.68 0.07
C ASP A 44 11.05 -3.22 0.50
N VAL A 45 10.79 -2.94 1.77
CA VAL A 45 11.00 -1.64 2.39
C VAL A 45 12.04 -1.79 3.49
N ARG A 46 13.13 -1.03 3.38
CA ARG A 46 14.17 -0.96 4.40
C ARG A 46 13.58 -0.41 5.71
N PRO A 47 13.95 -0.97 6.88
CA PRO A 47 13.55 -0.42 8.17
C PRO A 47 13.87 1.08 8.26
N GLY A 48 12.91 1.90 8.70
CA GLY A 48 13.06 3.36 8.79
C GLY A 48 12.68 4.13 7.52
N HIS A 49 12.30 3.46 6.44
CA HIS A 49 11.84 4.09 5.19
C HIS A 49 10.31 3.98 4.98
N GLU A 50 9.56 3.66 6.02
CA GLU A 50 8.10 3.48 5.96
C GLU A 50 7.34 4.77 5.63
N GLU A 51 7.93 5.95 5.91
CA GLU A 51 7.38 7.25 5.48
C GLU A 51 7.29 7.34 3.95
N ARG A 52 8.33 6.90 3.23
CA ARG A 52 8.33 6.90 1.76
C ARG A 52 7.24 5.99 1.18
N LEU A 53 6.99 4.86 1.85
CA LEU A 53 5.87 3.98 1.49
C LEU A 53 4.54 4.69 1.76
N SER A 54 4.41 5.34 2.92
CA SER A 54 3.20 6.04 3.32
C SER A 54 2.84 7.15 2.33
N ASP A 55 3.81 7.95 1.88
CA ASP A 55 3.63 8.97 0.85
C ASP A 55 3.13 8.38 -0.47
N ALA A 56 3.70 7.25 -0.90
CA ALA A 56 3.29 6.56 -2.12
C ALA A 56 1.83 6.10 -2.05
N LEU A 57 1.42 5.52 -0.91
CA LEU A 57 0.05 5.07 -0.69
C LEU A 57 -0.94 6.25 -0.67
N GLN A 58 -0.58 7.35 0.00
CA GLN A 58 -1.41 8.54 0.08
C GLN A 58 -1.65 9.17 -1.30
N VAL A 59 -0.61 9.26 -2.13
CA VAL A 59 -0.75 9.75 -3.52
C VAL A 59 -1.63 8.80 -4.35
N ALA A 60 -1.39 7.50 -4.25
CA ALA A 60 -2.11 6.51 -5.06
C ALA A 60 -3.61 6.43 -4.72
N VAL A 61 -3.98 6.50 -3.44
CA VAL A 61 -5.39 6.40 -3.01
C VAL A 61 -6.21 7.63 -3.41
N GLY A 62 -5.56 8.78 -3.62
CA GLY A 62 -6.19 10.00 -4.10
C GLY A 62 -6.41 10.04 -5.61
N ALA A 63 -5.86 9.08 -6.36
CA ALA A 63 -5.93 9.05 -7.81
C ALA A 63 -7.16 8.29 -8.32
N LEU A 64 -7.70 8.73 -9.48
CA LEU A 64 -8.81 8.05 -10.15
C LEU A 64 -8.51 6.58 -10.49
N ARG A 65 -7.24 6.28 -10.79
CA ARG A 65 -6.76 4.92 -11.09
C ARG A 65 -5.77 4.49 -10.02
N VAL A 66 -6.28 4.01 -8.89
CA VAL A 66 -5.49 3.69 -7.69
C VAL A 66 -4.35 2.70 -7.98
N LEU A 67 -4.65 1.53 -8.55
CA LEU A 67 -3.63 0.50 -8.79
C LEU A 67 -2.52 0.92 -9.77
N PRO A 68 -2.82 1.47 -10.97
CA PRO A 68 -1.78 1.99 -11.85
C PRO A 68 -0.90 3.04 -11.15
N THR A 69 -1.51 3.97 -10.41
CA THR A 69 -0.77 5.01 -9.68
C THR A 69 0.09 4.42 -8.57
N LEU A 70 -0.39 3.41 -7.85
CA LEU A 70 0.38 2.69 -6.85
C LEU A 70 1.64 2.08 -7.47
N TYR A 71 1.51 1.35 -8.58
CA TYR A 71 2.68 0.74 -9.25
C TYR A 71 3.71 1.81 -9.68
N ASP A 72 3.25 2.95 -10.20
CA ASP A 72 4.13 4.06 -10.59
C ASP A 72 4.84 4.68 -9.38
N GLU A 73 4.13 4.95 -8.29
CA GLU A 73 4.71 5.56 -7.08
C GLU A 73 5.71 4.62 -6.38
N LEU A 74 5.44 3.32 -6.36
CA LEU A 74 6.37 2.31 -5.86
C LEU A 74 7.63 2.22 -6.73
N ARG A 75 7.46 2.20 -8.06
CA ARG A 75 8.57 2.18 -9.03
C ARG A 75 9.47 3.41 -8.87
N LYS A 76 8.89 4.62 -8.78
CA LYS A 76 9.64 5.88 -8.57
C LYS A 76 10.51 5.83 -7.31
N ARG A 77 10.07 5.09 -6.29
CA ARG A 77 10.78 4.97 -5.00
C ARG A 77 11.69 3.75 -4.93
N SER A 78 11.76 2.94 -6.00
CA SER A 78 12.50 1.68 -6.04
C SER A 78 12.04 0.69 -4.95
N ILE A 79 10.73 0.64 -4.71
CA ILE A 79 10.11 -0.32 -3.79
C ILE A 79 9.62 -1.51 -4.62
N ALA A 80 10.28 -2.65 -4.47
CA ALA A 80 9.83 -3.89 -5.09
C ALA A 80 8.66 -4.49 -4.30
N ILE A 81 7.74 -5.15 -5.01
CA ILE A 81 6.61 -5.84 -4.40
C ILE A 81 6.43 -7.23 -5.00
N GLU A 82 6.03 -8.18 -4.17
CA GLU A 82 5.57 -9.50 -4.60
C GLU A 82 4.15 -9.73 -4.11
N ALA A 83 3.31 -10.35 -4.94
CA ALA A 83 1.96 -10.72 -4.51
C ALA A 83 2.04 -11.80 -3.44
N VAL A 84 1.33 -11.60 -2.32
CA VAL A 84 1.14 -12.65 -1.32
C VAL A 84 -0.06 -13.47 -1.79
N GLY A 85 0.16 -14.75 -2.08
CA GLY A 85 -0.91 -15.69 -2.43
C GLY A 85 -2.02 -15.67 -1.37
N ARG A 86 -3.27 -15.80 -1.83
CA ARG A 86 -4.46 -15.79 -0.96
C ARG A 86 -4.47 -16.96 0.01
#